data_AF-A0A512ILI1-F1
#
_entry.id   AF-A0A512ILI1-F1
#
_cell.length_a   1.000
_cell.length_b   1.000
_cell.length_c   1.000
_cell.angle_alpha   90.00
_cell.angle_beta   90.00
_cell.angle_gamma   90.00
#
_symmetry.space_group_name_H-M   'P 1'
#
loop_
_entity.id
_entity.type
_entity.pdbx_description
1 polymer ?
#
loop_
_entity_poly.entity_id
_entity_poly.type
_entity_poly.pdbx_seq_one_letter_code
_entity_poly.pdbx_strand_id
1 'polypeptide(L)'
;MRRLAAIIVMVAALPAPSLAFGPIQPPLSLPETLRGTVQVPVQGMAGGERRSDGQPVDTLRDLFPALAACWQAPEGLAKFEHTEITVRFSLRRDGSVIGTPRITFSQTPADARGKALLTEASLSAIRRCTPARITPALGGAIAGRPLALRFVYEGPKGRGV
;
A
#
# COMPACT_ATOMS: atom_id res chain seq x y z
N MET A 1 -62.52 5.62 66.27
CA MET A 1 -61.07 5.42 66.01
C MET A 1 -60.79 5.76 64.55
N ARG A 2 -60.17 6.92 64.29
CA ARG A 2 -59.89 7.47 62.94
C ARG A 2 -58.65 6.80 62.34
N ARG A 3 -58.73 6.29 61.12
CA ARG A 3 -57.55 5.89 60.33
C ARG A 3 -57.43 6.82 59.12
N LEU A 4 -56.40 7.66 59.14
CA LEU A 4 -56.03 8.59 58.06
C LEU A 4 -55.39 7.79 56.92
N ALA A 5 -55.90 7.93 55.70
CA ALA A 5 -55.26 7.42 54.49
C ALA A 5 -54.34 8.52 53.95
N ALA A 6 -53.03 8.27 53.94
CA ALA A 6 -52.05 9.15 53.31
C ALA A 6 -51.90 8.75 51.83
N ILE A 7 -52.23 9.67 50.92
CA ILE A 7 -51.99 9.51 49.49
C ILE A 7 -50.56 9.99 49.22
N ILE A 8 -49.68 9.05 48.87
CA ILE A 8 -48.30 9.32 48.46
C ILE A 8 -48.31 9.62 46.96
N VAL A 9 -48.04 10.87 46.59
CA VAL A 9 -47.82 11.27 45.18
C VAL A 9 -46.36 10.98 44.84
N MET A 10 -46.13 9.98 44.01
CA MET A 10 -44.79 9.61 43.56
C MET A 10 -44.45 10.44 42.31
N VAL A 11 -43.58 11.43 42.50
CA VAL A 11 -43.03 12.25 41.40
C VAL A 11 -41.98 11.42 40.67
N ALA A 12 -42.28 10.98 39.45
CA ALA A 12 -41.34 10.28 38.60
C ALA A 12 -40.33 11.29 38.01
N ALA A 13 -39.08 11.25 38.48
CA ALA A 13 -37.98 11.99 37.90
C ALA A 13 -37.53 11.32 36.60
N LEU A 14 -37.72 11.99 35.46
CA LEU A 14 -37.21 11.54 34.17
C LEU A 14 -35.70 11.81 34.09
N PRO A 15 -34.86 10.85 33.66
CA PRO A 15 -33.44 11.08 33.47
C PRO A 15 -33.20 12.01 32.29
N ALA A 16 -32.33 13.00 32.47
CA ALA A 16 -31.93 13.94 31.43
C ALA A 16 -31.20 13.19 30.29
N PRO A 17 -31.42 13.55 29.01
CA PRO A 17 -30.69 12.96 27.90
C PRO A 17 -29.24 13.43 27.92
N SER A 18 -28.32 12.52 28.21
CA SER A 18 -26.90 12.75 28.00
C SER A 18 -26.65 12.95 26.50
N LEU A 19 -26.27 14.16 26.10
CA LEU A 19 -25.74 14.43 24.76
C LEU A 19 -24.41 13.69 24.62
N ALA A 20 -24.47 12.44 24.15
CA ALA A 20 -23.28 11.69 23.80
C ALA A 20 -22.65 12.33 22.56
N PHE A 21 -21.53 13.03 22.76
CA PHE A 21 -20.60 13.32 21.67
C PHE A 21 -20.03 11.99 21.18
N GLY A 22 -20.52 11.51 20.03
CA GLY A 22 -19.92 10.37 19.33
C GLY A 22 -18.46 10.67 18.96
N PRO A 23 -17.63 9.64 18.75
CA PRO A 23 -16.23 9.86 18.36
C PRO A 23 -16.19 10.68 17.08
N ILE A 24 -15.45 11.78 17.10
CA ILE A 24 -15.16 12.62 15.93
C ILE A 24 -14.39 11.75 14.95
N GLN A 25 -15.08 11.07 14.03
CA GLN A 25 -14.42 10.44 12.90
C GLN A 25 -13.90 11.59 12.03
N PRO A 26 -12.58 11.71 11.80
CA PRO A 26 -12.09 12.70 10.86
C PRO A 26 -12.78 12.46 9.50
N PRO A 27 -13.12 13.53 8.76
CA PRO A 27 -13.73 13.38 7.45
C PRO A 27 -12.84 12.45 6.61
N LEU A 28 -13.46 11.57 5.83
CA LEU A 28 -12.77 10.64 4.93
C LEU A 28 -11.98 11.46 3.90
N SER A 29 -10.75 11.85 4.24
CA SER A 29 -9.81 12.42 3.29
C SER A 29 -9.39 11.32 2.33
N LEU A 30 -9.21 11.68 1.06
CA LEU A 30 -8.64 10.76 0.09
C LEU A 30 -7.27 10.29 0.62
N PRO A 31 -6.92 9.01 0.45
CA PRO A 31 -5.62 8.52 0.88
C PRO A 31 -4.52 9.36 0.22
N GLU A 32 -3.74 10.05 1.04
CA GLU A 32 -2.62 10.91 0.58
C GLU A 32 -1.57 10.11 -0.20
N THR A 33 -1.50 8.80 0.04
CA THR A 33 -0.55 7.89 -0.58
C THR A 33 -1.03 7.41 -1.93
N LEU A 34 -0.25 7.67 -2.97
CA LEU A 34 -0.43 7.10 -4.30
C LEU A 34 -0.04 5.61 -4.26
N ARG A 35 -0.98 4.72 -4.61
CA ARG A 35 -0.80 3.27 -4.50
C ARG A 35 -0.79 2.61 -5.87
N GLY A 36 0.11 1.65 -6.03
CA GLY A 36 0.12 0.74 -7.18
C GLY A 36 0.40 -0.68 -6.74
N THR A 37 -0.27 -1.64 -7.38
CA THR A 37 -0.03 -3.07 -7.18
C THR A 37 0.46 -3.66 -8.48
N VAL A 38 1.59 -4.36 -8.45
CA VAL A 38 2.21 -4.95 -9.64
C VAL A 38 2.55 -6.42 -9.37
N GLN A 39 2.14 -7.28 -10.29
CA GLN A 39 2.56 -8.68 -10.34
C GLN A 39 4.01 -8.76 -10.79
N VAL A 40 4.84 -9.52 -10.07
CA VAL A 40 6.26 -9.72 -10.36
C VAL A 40 6.63 -11.21 -10.43
N PRO A 41 7.64 -11.60 -11.24
CA PRO A 41 8.37 -10.74 -12.17
C PRO A 41 7.44 -10.23 -13.27
N VAL A 42 7.66 -8.99 -13.74
CA VAL A 42 6.86 -8.44 -14.83
C VAL A 42 7.15 -9.25 -16.10
N GLN A 43 6.30 -10.22 -16.40
CA GLN A 43 6.39 -10.95 -17.66
C GLN A 43 6.02 -10.00 -18.79
N GLY A 44 6.71 -10.14 -19.93
CA GLY A 44 6.71 -9.17 -21.03
C GLY A 44 5.38 -8.44 -21.19
N MET A 45 5.41 -7.11 -21.25
CA MET A 45 4.26 -6.28 -21.59
C MET A 45 3.75 -6.68 -22.98
N ALA A 46 2.98 -7.75 -23.05
CA ALA A 46 2.37 -8.31 -24.24
C ALA A 46 0.91 -7.82 -24.23
N GLY A 47 0.72 -6.56 -24.60
CA GLY A 47 -0.61 -5.93 -24.65
C GLY A 47 -0.63 -4.41 -24.47
N GLY A 48 0.48 -3.81 -24.03
CA GLY A 48 0.78 -2.40 -24.25
C GLY A 48 2.05 -2.35 -25.07
N GLU A 49 2.13 -1.46 -26.06
CA GLU A 49 3.34 -1.22 -26.85
C GLU A 49 4.60 -1.43 -26.01
N ARG A 50 5.55 -2.20 -26.54
CA ARG A 50 6.95 -2.13 -26.10
C ARG A 50 7.26 -0.64 -26.05
N ARG A 51 7.32 -0.04 -24.85
CA ARG A 51 7.79 1.34 -24.72
C ARG A 51 9.21 1.30 -25.24
N SER A 52 9.40 1.76 -26.47
CA SER A 52 10.69 1.82 -27.13
C SER A 52 11.68 2.47 -26.17
N ASP A 53 12.83 1.81 -26.06
CA ASP A 53 14.04 2.23 -25.37
C ASP A 53 14.11 3.74 -25.09
N GLY A 54 13.73 4.15 -23.87
CA GLY A 54 14.14 5.44 -23.32
C GLY A 54 13.11 6.56 -23.19
N GLN A 55 11.85 6.39 -23.61
CA GLN A 55 10.84 7.44 -23.37
C GLN A 55 10.53 7.63 -21.86
N PRO A 56 10.48 8.88 -21.35
CA PRO A 56 10.11 9.13 -19.96
C PRO A 56 8.66 8.73 -19.66
N VAL A 57 8.43 8.22 -18.45
CA VAL A 57 7.10 7.90 -17.95
C VAL A 57 6.32 9.18 -17.64
N ASP A 58 5.11 9.30 -18.19
CA ASP A 58 4.27 10.51 -18.02
C ASP A 58 3.04 10.28 -17.13
N THR A 59 2.70 9.03 -16.81
CA THR A 59 1.52 8.72 -16.00
C THR A 59 1.85 7.95 -14.73
N LEU A 60 1.02 8.14 -13.70
CA LEU A 60 1.11 7.35 -12.46
C LEU A 60 0.83 5.86 -12.71
N ARG A 61 -0.06 5.53 -13.66
CA ARG A 61 -0.37 4.16 -14.06
C ARG A 61 0.88 3.43 -14.56
N ASP A 62 1.71 4.11 -15.34
CA ASP A 62 2.90 3.52 -15.97
C ASP A 62 4.14 3.59 -15.07
N LEU A 63 4.11 4.42 -14.03
CA LEU A 63 5.20 4.56 -13.07
C LEU A 63 5.44 3.27 -12.27
N PHE A 64 4.38 2.69 -11.72
CA PHE A 64 4.51 1.51 -10.87
C PHE A 64 5.06 0.27 -11.61
N PRO A 65 4.56 -0.09 -12.81
CA PRO A 65 5.17 -1.14 -13.62
C PRO A 65 6.61 -0.81 -14.02
N ALA A 66 6.93 0.45 -14.31
CA ALA A 66 8.30 0.85 -14.66
C ALA A 66 9.27 0.61 -13.48
N LEU A 67 8.88 0.96 -12.25
CA LEU A 67 9.69 0.71 -11.05
C LEU A 67 9.78 -0.79 -10.72
N ALA A 68 8.68 -1.53 -10.93
CA ALA A 68 8.65 -2.97 -10.72
C ALA A 68 9.46 -3.76 -11.77
N ALA A 69 9.78 -3.16 -12.92
CA ALA A 69 10.56 -3.81 -13.97
C ALA A 69 11.98 -4.19 -13.54
N CYS A 70 12.54 -3.49 -12.56
CA CYS A 70 13.84 -3.86 -11.99
C CYS A 70 13.75 -4.92 -10.90
N TRP A 71 12.56 -5.43 -10.57
CA TRP A 71 12.41 -6.51 -9.61
C TRP A 71 12.93 -7.83 -10.19
N GLN A 72 13.72 -8.53 -9.40
CA GLN A 72 14.32 -9.80 -9.77
C GLN A 72 13.93 -10.83 -8.72
N ALA A 73 13.49 -12.01 -9.17
CA ALA A 73 13.12 -13.08 -8.26
C ALA A 73 14.36 -13.56 -7.50
N PRO A 74 14.43 -13.42 -6.16
CA PRO A 74 15.54 -13.92 -5.39
C PRO A 74 15.52 -15.44 -5.36
N GLU A 75 16.71 -16.04 -5.31
CA GLU A 75 16.85 -17.49 -5.16
C GLU A 75 16.13 -17.98 -3.89
N GLY A 76 15.42 -19.10 -4.02
CA GLY A 76 14.64 -19.66 -2.91
C GLY A 76 13.28 -19.00 -2.68
N LEU A 77 12.86 -18.00 -3.48
CA LEU A 77 11.47 -17.50 -3.44
C LEU A 77 10.47 -18.44 -4.11
N ALA A 78 10.91 -19.25 -5.07
CA ALA A 78 10.06 -20.18 -5.83
C ALA A 78 9.38 -21.27 -4.98
N LYS A 79 9.80 -21.46 -3.73
CA LYS A 79 9.15 -22.38 -2.78
C LYS A 79 7.84 -21.85 -2.21
N PHE A 80 7.55 -20.57 -2.40
CA PHE A 80 6.31 -19.94 -1.93
C PHE A 80 5.33 -19.79 -3.09
N GLU A 81 4.09 -20.25 -2.89
CA GLU A 81 3.04 -20.15 -3.91
C GLU A 81 2.57 -18.71 -4.13
N HIS A 82 2.46 -17.93 -3.04
CA HIS A 82 1.99 -16.56 -3.09
C HIS A 82 2.69 -15.74 -2.01
N THR A 83 3.27 -14.61 -2.40
CA THR A 83 3.88 -13.66 -1.46
C THR A 83 3.65 -12.23 -1.90
N GLU A 84 3.60 -11.34 -0.92
CA GLU A 84 3.35 -9.93 -1.18
C GLU A 84 4.16 -9.04 -0.24
N ILE A 85 4.53 -7.87 -0.74
CA ILE A 85 5.21 -6.87 0.05
C ILE A 85 4.88 -5.47 -0.47
N THR A 86 4.68 -4.51 0.44
CA THR A 86 4.45 -3.11 0.06
C THR A 86 5.60 -2.24 0.55
N VAL A 87 6.25 -1.57 -0.40
CA VAL A 87 7.30 -0.59 -0.16
C VAL A 87 6.70 0.81 -0.26
N ARG A 88 6.88 1.64 0.77
CA ARG A 88 6.50 3.05 0.78
C ARG A 88 7.75 3.93 0.65
N PHE A 89 7.71 4.90 -0.25
CA PHE A 89 8.81 5.82 -0.56
C PHE A 89 8.26 7.10 -1.20
N SER A 90 9.11 8.09 -1.43
CA SER A 90 8.77 9.29 -2.21
C SER A 90 9.85 9.54 -3.26
N LEU A 91 9.49 10.19 -4.36
CA LEU A 91 10.43 10.60 -5.40
C LEU A 91 10.61 12.11 -5.42
N ARG A 92 11.76 12.59 -5.87
CA ARG A 92 11.99 13.98 -6.28
C ARG A 92 11.41 14.20 -7.68
N ARG A 93 11.41 15.46 -8.13
CA ARG A 93 10.99 15.84 -9.51
C ARG A 93 11.81 15.16 -10.60
N ASP A 94 13.07 14.80 -10.31
CA ASP A 94 13.99 14.10 -11.23
C ASP A 94 13.85 12.57 -11.19
N GLY A 95 12.90 12.04 -10.42
CA GLY A 95 12.67 10.61 -10.25
C GLY A 95 13.64 9.91 -9.28
N SER A 96 14.54 10.62 -8.61
CA SER A 96 15.39 10.06 -7.55
C SER A 96 14.61 9.84 -6.25
N VAL A 97 15.02 8.87 -5.43
CA VAL A 97 14.35 8.57 -4.15
C VAL A 97 14.66 9.64 -3.09
N ILE A 98 13.63 10.02 -2.34
CA ILE A 98 13.74 10.83 -1.13
C ILE A 98 13.75 9.91 0.09
N GLY A 99 14.82 10.01 0.90
CA GLY A 99 14.96 9.23 2.12
C GLY A 99 15.11 7.73 1.88
N THR A 100 14.82 6.94 2.92
CA THR A 100 14.93 5.48 2.86
C THR A 100 13.56 4.84 2.62
N PRO A 101 13.37 4.06 1.54
CA PRO A 101 12.14 3.29 1.33
C PRO A 101 11.86 2.35 2.51
N ARG A 102 10.59 2.22 2.91
CA ARG A 102 10.17 1.47 4.09
C ARG A 102 9.17 0.38 3.73
N ILE A 103 9.32 -0.80 4.31
CA ILE A 103 8.30 -1.85 4.23
C ILE A 103 7.13 -1.45 5.13
N THR A 104 5.92 -1.48 4.58
CA THR A 104 4.67 -1.14 5.30
C THR A 104 3.71 -2.31 5.40
N PHE A 105 3.89 -3.33 4.56
CA PHE A 105 3.13 -4.57 4.58
C PHE A 105 4.00 -5.69 4.03
N SER A 106 3.85 -6.90 4.58
CA SER A 106 4.45 -8.11 4.04
C SER A 106 3.53 -9.29 4.39
N GLN A 107 3.25 -10.11 3.39
CA GLN A 107 2.58 -11.39 3.53
C GLN A 107 3.48 -12.45 2.91
N THR A 108 3.92 -13.38 3.74
CA THR A 108 4.74 -14.53 3.33
C THR A 108 4.34 -15.68 4.25
N PRO A 109 4.20 -16.92 3.74
CA PRO A 109 3.95 -18.07 4.60
C PRO A 109 5.07 -18.21 5.64
N ALA A 110 4.77 -17.86 6.90
CA ALA A 110 5.52 -17.97 8.17
C ALA A 110 7.07 -18.19 8.18
N ASP A 111 7.81 -17.73 7.16
CA ASP A 111 9.26 -17.90 7.02
C ASP A 111 9.97 -16.55 7.09
N ALA A 112 10.74 -16.34 8.15
CA ALA A 112 11.57 -15.14 8.34
C ALA A 112 12.57 -14.94 7.20
N ARG A 113 13.09 -16.03 6.62
CA ARG A 113 14.00 -15.97 5.47
C ARG A 113 13.28 -15.51 4.22
N GLY A 114 12.06 -15.98 3.97
CA GLY A 114 11.21 -15.52 2.87
C GLY A 114 10.93 -14.02 2.94
N LYS A 115 10.57 -13.52 4.13
CA LYS A 115 10.36 -12.09 4.38
C LYS A 115 11.63 -11.27 4.10
N ALA A 116 12.80 -11.75 4.52
CA ALA A 116 14.07 -11.07 4.29
C ALA A 116 14.42 -11.01 2.79
N LEU A 117 14.29 -12.13 2.07
CA LEU A 117 14.52 -12.19 0.62
C LEU A 117 13.59 -11.24 -0.14
N LEU A 118 12.31 -11.24 0.21
CA LEU A 118 11.31 -10.39 -0.42
C LEU A 118 11.55 -8.90 -0.13
N THR A 119 11.93 -8.58 1.11
CA THR A 119 12.34 -7.22 1.51
C THR A 119 13.53 -6.73 0.69
N GLU A 120 14.59 -7.54 0.60
CA GLU A 120 15.78 -7.16 -0.16
C GLU A 120 15.47 -7.00 -1.64
N ALA A 121 14.77 -7.96 -2.25
CA ALA A 121 14.41 -7.90 -3.67
C ALA A 121 13.60 -6.65 -4.01
N SER A 122 12.60 -6.30 -3.18
CA SER A 122 11.75 -5.13 -3.42
C SER A 122 12.45 -3.80 -3.16
N LEU A 123 13.28 -3.69 -2.11
CA LEU A 123 14.08 -2.47 -1.90
C LEU A 123 15.14 -2.30 -2.99
N SER A 124 15.79 -3.39 -3.40
CA SER A 124 16.72 -3.43 -4.53
C SER A 124 16.08 -3.00 -5.85
N ALA A 125 14.83 -3.43 -6.11
CA ALA A 125 14.10 -3.05 -7.32
C ALA A 125 13.93 -1.52 -7.41
N ILE A 126 13.50 -0.88 -6.32
CA ILE A 126 13.37 0.58 -6.26
C ILE A 126 14.72 1.23 -6.53
N ARG A 127 15.80 0.81 -5.84
CA ARG A 127 17.15 1.38 -6.05
C ARG A 127 17.60 1.27 -7.50
N ARG A 128 17.44 0.10 -8.14
CA ARG A 128 17.85 -0.15 -9.53
C ARG A 128 17.08 0.67 -10.56
N CYS A 129 15.79 0.91 -10.31
CA CYS A 129 14.93 1.65 -11.23
C CYS A 129 14.88 3.16 -10.92
N THR A 130 15.72 3.64 -9.99
CA THR A 130 15.81 5.06 -9.64
C THR A 130 17.22 5.61 -9.89
N PRO A 131 17.37 6.83 -10.45
CA PRO A 131 16.30 7.79 -10.78
C PRO A 131 15.37 7.31 -11.90
N ALA A 132 14.07 7.37 -11.65
CA ALA A 132 13.06 6.95 -12.62
C ALA A 132 13.02 7.98 -13.76
N ARG A 133 13.15 7.54 -15.01
CA ARG A 133 12.96 8.42 -16.17
C ARG A 133 11.49 8.82 -16.26
N ILE A 134 11.15 9.99 -15.75
CA ILE A 134 9.79 10.55 -15.73
C ILE A 134 9.77 11.90 -16.44
N THR A 135 8.61 12.29 -16.96
CA THR A 135 8.43 13.63 -17.53
C THR A 135 8.46 14.71 -16.44
N PRO A 136 8.79 15.97 -16.78
CA PRO A 136 8.67 17.08 -15.84
C PRO A 136 7.26 17.26 -15.26
N ALA A 137 6.23 17.00 -16.07
CA ALA A 137 4.83 17.08 -15.65
C ALA A 137 4.51 16.05 -14.56
N LEU A 138 4.85 14.77 -14.80
CA LEU A 138 4.67 13.72 -13.81
C LEU A 138 5.51 13.99 -12.55
N GLY A 139 6.79 14.35 -12.74
CA GLY A 139 7.70 14.70 -11.64
C GLY A 139 7.14 15.81 -10.76
N GLY A 140 6.56 16.86 -11.35
CA GLY A 140 5.86 17.92 -10.63
C GLY A 140 4.65 17.43 -9.84
N ALA A 141 3.89 16.49 -10.40
CA ALA A 141 2.67 15.95 -9.79
C ALA A 141 2.91 14.95 -8.63
N ILE A 142 4.07 14.25 -8.62
CA ILE A 142 4.38 13.21 -7.63
C ILE A 142 5.47 13.59 -6.62
N ALA A 143 6.25 14.64 -6.87
CA ALA A 143 7.41 14.97 -6.04
C ALA A 143 7.04 15.15 -4.57
N GLY A 144 7.76 14.47 -3.68
CA GLY A 144 7.55 14.50 -2.23
C GLY A 144 6.34 13.70 -1.73
N ARG A 145 5.40 13.32 -2.61
CA ARG A 145 4.20 12.59 -2.22
C ARG A 145 4.54 11.15 -1.88
N PRO A 146 3.94 10.58 -0.81
CA PRO A 146 4.10 9.17 -0.50
C PRO A 146 3.57 8.30 -1.64
N LEU A 147 4.44 7.44 -2.17
CA LEU A 147 4.13 6.35 -3.08
C LEU A 147 4.17 5.04 -2.29
N ALA A 148 3.25 4.12 -2.57
CA ALA A 148 3.28 2.76 -2.05
C ALA A 148 3.12 1.75 -3.19
N LEU A 149 4.18 0.99 -3.44
CA LEU A 149 4.22 -0.06 -4.45
C LEU A 149 4.11 -1.42 -3.76
N ARG A 150 3.01 -2.12 -4.03
CA ARG A 150 2.80 -3.51 -3.65
C ARG A 150 3.31 -4.43 -4.76
N PHE A 151 4.28 -5.25 -4.43
CA PHE A 151 4.75 -6.35 -5.26
C PHE A 151 3.96 -7.60 -4.87
N VAL A 152 3.39 -8.28 -5.87
CA VAL A 152 2.71 -9.56 -5.70
C VAL A 152 3.46 -10.58 -6.52
N TYR A 153 3.94 -11.64 -5.88
CA TYR A 153 4.64 -12.73 -6.52
C TYR A 153 3.80 -13.99 -6.43
N GLU A 154 3.52 -14.57 -7.58
CA GLU A 154 2.90 -15.89 -7.73
C GLU A 154 4.01 -16.89 -8.09
N GLY A 155 4.25 -17.84 -7.21
CA GLY A 155 5.19 -18.93 -7.43
C GLY A 155 4.63 -20.02 -8.33
N PRO A 156 5.48 -20.95 -8.80
CA PRO A 156 5.02 -22.11 -9.54
C PRO A 156 4.06 -22.93 -8.67
N LYS A 157 2.79 -23.02 -9.09
CA LYS A 157 1.83 -23.94 -8.47
C LYS A 157 2.27 -25.36 -8.77
N GLY A 158 2.34 -26.21 -7.75
CA GLY A 158 2.62 -27.63 -7.92
C GLY A 158 1.74 -28.18 -9.03
N ARG A 159 2.37 -28.70 -10.10
CA ARG A 159 1.67 -29.50 -11.10
C ARG A 159 1.19 -30.72 -10.33
N GLY A 160 -0.11 -30.74 -10.00
CA GLY A 160 -0.72 -31.82 -9.25
C GLY A 160 -0.28 -33.16 -9.82
N VAL A 161 0.42 -33.93 -8.99
CA VAL A 161 0.65 -35.36 -9.21
C VAL A 161 -0.65 -36.09 -8.95
#